data_AF-A0A6N6T6J9-F1
#
_entry.id   AF-A0A6N6T6J9-F1
#
_cell.length_a   1.000
_cell.length_b   1.000
_cell.length_c   1.000
_cell.angle_alpha   90.00
_cell.angle_beta   90.00
_cell.angle_gamma   90.00
#
_symmetry.space_group_name_H-M   'P 1'
#
loop_
_entity.id
_entity.type
_entity.pdbx_description
1 polymer ?
#
loop_
_entity_poly.entity_id
_entity_poly.type
_entity_poly.pdbx_seq_one_letter_code
_entity_poly.pdbx_strand_id
1 'polypeptide(L)'
;MMEGYLMPMVAKRELTEPERDCAARLRRIWERKRLALGLTQEKVVYACGWSTQGAFGHYLQGKNPLNIDAVFRLARVLEVDPREIMPGLHEMLLSFFPELGGSTPLPLSEEVVRVALAIQSLPAKDRASLQKIVDALAQSVDGHDRADCR
;
A
#
# COMPACT_ATOMS: atom_id res chain seq x y z
N MET A 1 36.13 35.86 12.33
CA MET A 1 35.30 36.16 11.15
C MET A 1 34.71 34.84 10.68
N MET A 2 33.38 34.75 10.65
CA MET A 2 32.59 33.56 10.32
C MET A 2 32.44 33.47 8.80
N GLU A 3 33.01 32.45 8.16
CA GLU A 3 32.86 32.27 6.70
C GLU A 3 32.42 30.84 6.38
N GLY A 4 31.17 30.75 5.90
CA GLY A 4 30.74 29.74 4.92
C GLY A 4 30.54 28.31 5.41
N TYR A 5 29.45 28.04 6.12
CA TYR A 5 28.91 26.68 6.19
C TYR A 5 28.24 26.34 4.85
N LEU A 6 29.02 25.86 3.88
CA LEU A 6 28.51 25.24 2.66
C LEU A 6 27.92 23.88 3.06
N MET A 7 26.60 23.82 3.23
CA MET A 7 25.89 22.55 3.27
C MET A 7 26.20 21.78 1.97
N PRO A 8 26.72 20.55 2.01
CA PRO A 8 26.89 19.75 0.80
C PRO A 8 25.51 19.57 0.18
N MET A 9 25.33 20.03 -1.07
CA MET A 9 24.13 19.75 -1.83
C MET A 9 23.99 18.23 -1.90
N VAL A 10 23.05 17.69 -1.13
CA VAL A 10 22.72 16.27 -1.15
C VAL A 10 22.34 15.93 -2.59
N ALA A 11 23.26 15.25 -3.29
CA ALA A 11 23.04 14.80 -4.64
C ALA A 11 21.77 13.96 -4.65
N LYS A 12 20.77 14.39 -5.42
CA LYS A 12 19.54 13.61 -5.59
C LYS A 12 19.94 12.23 -6.08
N ARG A 13 19.54 11.18 -5.34
CA ARG A 13 19.75 9.79 -5.72
C ARG A 13 19.26 9.59 -7.16
N GLU A 14 20.12 9.07 -8.02
CA GLU A 14 19.70 8.68 -9.36
C GLU A 14 18.68 7.55 -9.25
N LEU A 15 17.63 7.64 -10.07
CA LEU A 15 16.58 6.62 -10.08
C LEU A 15 17.14 5.31 -10.62
N THR A 16 16.67 4.23 -10.03
CA THR A 16 16.92 2.89 -10.55
C THR A 16 16.06 2.66 -11.80
N GLU A 17 16.48 1.72 -12.67
CA GLU A 17 15.72 1.35 -13.87
C GLU A 17 14.23 1.00 -13.60
N PRO A 18 13.88 0.19 -12.58
CA PRO A 18 12.47 -0.10 -12.28
C PRO A 18 11.67 1.14 -11.84
N GLU A 19 12.30 2.12 -11.18
CA GLU A 19 11.63 3.37 -10.79
C GLU A 19 11.36 4.26 -12.02
N ARG A 20 12.27 4.27 -13.01
CA ARG A 20 12.05 4.94 -14.30
C ARG A 20 10.91 4.29 -15.07
N ASP A 21 10.83 2.97 -15.07
CA ASP A 21 9.73 2.22 -15.71
C ASP A 21 8.37 2.55 -15.08
N CYS A 22 8.30 2.64 -13.75
CA CYS A 22 7.08 3.05 -13.05
C CYS A 22 6.66 4.48 -13.46
N ALA A 23 7.61 5.42 -13.56
CA ALA A 23 7.33 6.78 -14.03
C ALA A 23 6.83 6.79 -15.50
N ALA A 24 7.42 5.97 -16.37
CA ALA A 24 6.99 5.83 -17.76
C ALA A 24 5.56 5.25 -17.86
N ARG A 25 5.22 4.27 -17.02
CA ARG A 25 3.86 3.71 -16.90
C ARG A 25 2.86 4.76 -16.43
N LEU A 26 3.19 5.50 -15.37
CA LEU A 26 2.37 6.60 -14.88
C LEU A 26 2.09 7.62 -16.00
N ARG A 27 3.12 7.99 -16.77
CA ARG A 27 2.96 8.91 -17.90
C ARG A 27 2.03 8.37 -18.98
N ARG A 28 2.11 7.08 -19.31
CA ARG A 28 1.20 6.44 -20.27
C ARG A 28 -0.24 6.45 -19.78
N ILE A 29 -0.48 6.15 -18.50
CA ILE A 29 -1.81 6.18 -17.88
C ILE A 29 -2.36 7.61 -17.91
N TRP A 30 -1.52 8.58 -17.52
CA TRP A 30 -1.85 10.00 -17.53
C TRP A 30 -2.31 10.48 -18.91
N GLU A 31 -1.54 10.22 -19.96
CA GLU A 31 -1.90 10.66 -21.31
C GLU A 31 -3.21 10.05 -21.81
N ARG A 32 -3.50 8.79 -21.46
CA ARG A 32 -4.76 8.14 -21.84
C ARG A 32 -5.97 8.72 -21.09
N LYS A 33 -5.82 9.05 -19.82
CA LYS A 33 -6.95 9.39 -18.94
C LYS A 33 -7.16 10.88 -18.73
N ARG A 34 -6.14 11.73 -18.88
CA ARG A 34 -6.22 13.17 -18.56
C ARG A 34 -7.35 13.89 -19.30
N LEU A 35 -7.57 13.55 -20.57
CA LEU A 35 -8.61 14.16 -21.40
C LEU A 35 -10.01 13.67 -20.99
N ALA A 36 -10.16 12.36 -20.78
CA ALA A 36 -11.42 11.76 -20.38
C ALA A 36 -11.89 12.24 -19.00
N LEU A 37 -10.95 12.44 -18.07
CA LEU A 37 -11.23 12.88 -16.69
C LEU A 37 -11.14 14.41 -16.51
N GLY A 38 -10.82 15.18 -17.57
CA GLY A 38 -10.66 16.63 -17.48
C GLY A 38 -9.60 17.09 -16.47
N LEU A 39 -8.55 16.28 -16.30
CA LEU A 39 -7.49 16.49 -15.31
C LEU A 39 -6.38 17.40 -15.85
N THR A 40 -5.93 18.32 -15.01
CA THR A 40 -4.71 19.11 -15.21
C THR A 40 -3.70 18.75 -14.13
N GLN A 41 -2.42 19.09 -14.32
CA GLN A 41 -1.39 18.81 -13.31
C GLN A 41 -1.72 19.48 -11.97
N GLU A 42 -2.26 20.70 -11.99
CA GLU A 42 -2.68 21.43 -10.81
C GLU A 42 -3.84 20.75 -10.09
N LYS A 43 -4.84 20.25 -10.83
CA LYS A 43 -5.94 19.48 -10.25
C LYS A 43 -5.44 18.19 -9.58
N VAL A 44 -4.46 17.51 -10.18
CA VAL A 44 -3.86 16.32 -9.58
C VAL A 44 -3.11 16.65 -8.30
N VAL A 45 -2.30 17.70 -8.31
CA VAL A 45 -1.57 18.19 -7.13
C VAL A 45 -2.53 18.53 -5.99
N TYR A 46 -3.60 19.27 -6.31
CA TYR A 46 -4.65 19.63 -5.36
C TYR A 46 -5.38 18.39 -4.81
N ALA A 47 -5.81 17.47 -5.69
CA ALA A 47 -6.51 16.25 -5.30
C ALA A 47 -5.62 15.29 -4.48
N CYS A 48 -4.31 15.28 -4.74
CA CYS A 48 -3.35 14.53 -3.93
C CYS A 48 -2.97 15.25 -2.62
N GLY A 49 -3.41 16.49 -2.42
CA GLY A 49 -3.08 17.29 -1.23
C GLY A 49 -1.59 17.68 -1.16
N TRP A 50 -0.92 17.79 -2.30
CA TRP A 50 0.50 18.17 -2.35
C TRP A 50 0.66 19.69 -2.34
N SER A 51 1.54 20.20 -1.48
CA SER A 51 1.82 21.64 -1.38
C SER A 51 2.70 22.16 -2.53
N THR A 52 3.43 21.27 -3.20
CA THR A 52 4.37 21.65 -4.27
C THR A 52 3.71 21.51 -5.64
N GLN A 53 3.50 22.64 -6.32
CA GLN A 53 2.88 22.71 -7.65
C GLN A 53 3.61 21.85 -8.71
N GLY A 54 4.94 21.73 -8.62
CA GLY A 54 5.77 20.92 -9.53
C GLY A 54 5.89 19.43 -9.18
N ALA A 55 5.30 18.96 -8.07
CA ALA A 55 5.50 17.58 -7.58
C ALA A 55 5.07 16.54 -8.62
N PHE A 56 3.90 16.72 -9.22
CA PHE A 56 3.38 15.79 -10.21
C PHE A 56 4.26 15.71 -11.47
N GLY A 57 4.74 16.85 -11.95
CA GLY A 57 5.67 16.90 -13.09
C GLY A 57 6.97 16.16 -12.83
N HIS A 58 7.51 16.22 -11.61
CA HIS A 58 8.71 15.47 -11.23
C HIS A 58 8.49 13.96 -11.20
N TYR A 59 7.30 13.48 -10.80
CA TYR A 59 6.95 12.06 -10.91
C TYR A 59 6.81 11.61 -12.37
N LEU A 60 6.17 12.41 -13.22
CA LEU A 60 6.01 12.10 -14.66
C LEU A 60 7.35 12.05 -15.40
N GLN A 61 8.29 12.91 -15.02
CA GLN A 61 9.62 12.96 -15.62
C GLN A 61 10.56 11.88 -15.07
N GLY A 62 10.16 11.17 -14.00
CA GLY A 62 11.09 10.33 -13.26
C GLY A 62 12.29 11.15 -12.77
N LYS A 63 12.03 12.28 -12.10
CA LYS A 63 13.05 13.02 -11.33
C LYS A 63 12.97 12.72 -9.83
N ASN A 64 11.78 12.34 -9.37
CA ASN A 64 11.53 11.90 -8.01
C ASN A 64 11.00 10.46 -8.04
N PRO A 65 11.46 9.57 -7.15
CA PRO A 65 10.95 8.20 -7.05
C PRO A 65 9.49 8.25 -6.61
N LEU A 66 8.65 7.41 -7.22
CA LEU A 66 7.26 7.28 -6.81
C LEU A 66 7.21 6.59 -5.44
N ASN A 67 6.83 7.34 -4.41
CA ASN A 67 6.53 6.78 -3.09
C ASN A 67 5.20 6.01 -3.13
N ILE A 68 5.05 5.00 -2.28
CA ILE A 68 3.84 4.19 -2.10
C ILE A 68 2.60 5.08 -1.89
N ASP A 69 2.70 6.06 -0.98
CA ASP A 69 1.62 7.03 -0.73
C ASP A 69 1.23 7.81 -2.01
N ALA A 70 2.23 8.24 -2.80
CA ALA A 70 2.00 8.91 -4.06
C ALA A 70 1.31 7.99 -5.07
N VAL A 71 1.69 6.71 -5.15
CA VAL A 71 1.05 5.71 -6.02
C VAL A 71 -0.43 5.56 -5.67
N PHE A 72 -0.78 5.42 -4.39
CA PHE A 72 -2.18 5.27 -3.97
C PHE A 72 -3.01 6.52 -4.23
N ARG A 73 -2.48 7.71 -3.93
CA ARG A 73 -3.16 8.98 -4.22
C ARG A 73 -3.39 9.17 -5.72
N LEU A 74 -2.38 8.89 -6.54
CA LEU A 74 -2.47 8.98 -7.99
C LEU A 74 -3.42 7.93 -8.57
N ALA A 75 -3.40 6.69 -8.07
CA ALA A 75 -4.32 5.64 -8.47
C ALA A 75 -5.77 6.02 -8.22
N ARG A 76 -6.06 6.65 -7.07
CA ARG A 76 -7.39 7.18 -6.75
C ARG A 76 -7.82 8.29 -7.73
N VAL A 77 -6.93 9.26 -8.00
CA VAL A 77 -7.24 10.39 -8.89
C VAL A 77 -7.39 9.97 -10.35
N LEU A 78 -6.61 8.97 -10.78
CA LEU A 78 -6.63 8.43 -12.15
C LEU A 78 -7.62 7.28 -12.31
N GLU A 79 -8.33 6.87 -11.25
CA GLU A 79 -9.27 5.75 -11.23
C GLU A 79 -8.66 4.46 -11.84
N VAL A 80 -7.42 4.14 -11.48
CA VAL A 80 -6.70 2.94 -11.93
C VAL A 80 -6.31 2.08 -10.74
N ASP A 81 -6.05 0.81 -11.01
CA ASP A 81 -5.43 -0.04 -9.99
C ASP A 81 -3.99 0.44 -9.71
N PRO A 82 -3.57 0.57 -8.44
CA PRO A 82 -2.19 0.92 -8.08
C PRO A 82 -1.12 0.03 -8.75
N ARG A 83 -1.45 -1.24 -9.04
CA ARG A 83 -0.58 -2.20 -9.73
C ARG A 83 -0.34 -1.85 -11.19
N GLU A 84 -1.22 -1.08 -11.83
CA GLU A 84 -0.98 -0.59 -13.19
C GLU A 84 0.17 0.44 -13.23
N ILE A 85 0.32 1.21 -12.15
CA ILE A 85 1.41 2.19 -11.98
C ILE A 85 2.69 1.48 -11.56
N MET A 86 2.58 0.58 -10.57
CA MET A 86 3.71 -0.15 -9.98
C MET A 86 3.38 -1.65 -9.88
N PRO A 87 3.76 -2.47 -10.87
CA PRO A 87 3.42 -3.90 -10.91
C PRO A 87 3.93 -4.70 -9.72
N GLY A 88 5.11 -4.35 -9.18
CA GLY A 88 5.72 -4.99 -8.01
C GLY A 88 5.20 -4.48 -6.66
N LEU A 89 4.18 -3.61 -6.64
CA LEU A 89 3.67 -3.02 -5.41
C LEU A 89 3.17 -4.07 -4.41
N HIS A 90 2.51 -5.13 -4.90
CA HIS A 90 1.98 -6.19 -4.06
C HIS A 90 3.09 -6.97 -3.35
N GLU A 91 4.05 -7.50 -4.10
CA GLU A 91 5.22 -8.21 -3.55
C GLU A 91 6.01 -7.33 -2.59
N MET A 92 6.19 -6.06 -2.94
CA MET A 92 6.85 -5.10 -2.08
C MET A 92 6.08 -4.91 -0.77
N LEU A 93 4.76 -4.70 -0.82
CA LEU A 93 3.93 -4.55 0.38
C LEU A 93 3.93 -5.82 1.24
N LEU A 94 3.88 -7.01 0.65
CA LEU A 94 3.98 -8.28 1.38
C LEU A 94 5.35 -8.44 2.06
N SER A 95 6.43 -8.03 1.41
CA SER A 95 7.76 -8.02 2.02
C SER A 95 7.86 -7.06 3.22
N PHE A 96 7.16 -5.92 3.19
CA PHE A 96 7.15 -4.96 4.29
C PHE A 96 6.14 -5.30 5.39
N PHE A 97 5.03 -5.91 5.00
CA PHE A 97 3.91 -6.26 5.86
C PHE A 97 3.51 -7.72 5.60
N PRO A 98 4.29 -8.68 6.12
CA PRO A 98 4.00 -10.11 5.95
C PRO A 98 2.62 -10.49 6.49
N GLU A 99 2.12 -9.74 7.49
CA GLU A 99 0.77 -9.85 8.04
C GLU A 99 -0.34 -9.64 6.99
N LEU A 100 -0.09 -8.86 5.93
CA LEU A 100 -1.03 -8.68 4.81
C LEU A 100 -1.09 -9.91 3.89
N GLY A 101 -0.07 -10.76 3.91
CA GLY A 101 -0.03 -12.04 3.19
C GLY A 101 -0.85 -13.13 3.87
N GLY A 102 -1.19 -12.93 5.14
CA GLY A 102 -2.04 -13.79 5.94
C GLY A 102 -3.49 -13.30 6.03
N SER A 103 -4.07 -12.73 4.98
CA SER A 103 -5.51 -12.48 5.00
C SER A 103 -6.24 -13.78 4.72
N THR A 104 -6.68 -14.48 5.77
CA THR A 104 -8.04 -15.04 5.68
C THR A 104 -8.94 -13.89 5.21
N PRO A 105 -9.71 -14.04 4.13
CA PRO A 105 -10.61 -13.00 3.69
C PRO A 105 -11.50 -12.61 4.87
N LEU A 106 -11.48 -11.34 5.29
CA LEU A 106 -12.45 -10.82 6.25
C LEU A 106 -13.84 -11.11 5.67
N PRO A 107 -14.64 -11.99 6.28
CA PRO A 107 -16.00 -12.18 5.82
C PRO A 107 -16.78 -10.98 6.36
N LEU A 108 -16.86 -9.90 5.59
CA LEU A 108 -17.80 -8.81 5.86
C LEU A 108 -19.22 -9.25 5.48
N SER A 109 -19.63 -10.44 5.93
CA SER A 109 -21.03 -10.83 5.96
C SER A 109 -21.60 -10.37 7.30
N GLU A 110 -22.82 -9.84 7.26
CA GLU A 110 -23.52 -9.29 8.43
C GLU A 110 -23.60 -10.31 9.58
N GLU A 111 -23.67 -11.59 9.25
CA GLU A 111 -23.72 -12.70 10.20
C GLU A 111 -22.42 -12.89 10.98
N VAL A 112 -21.26 -12.77 10.33
CA VAL A 112 -19.95 -12.89 10.99
C VAL A 112 -19.73 -11.75 11.99
N VAL A 113 -20.21 -10.54 11.66
CA VAL A 113 -20.18 -9.39 12.57
C VAL A 113 -21.10 -9.62 13.78
N ARG A 114 -22.31 -10.17 13.56
CA ARG A 114 -23.25 -10.51 14.64
C ARG A 114 -22.69 -11.56 15.59
N VAL A 115 -22.04 -12.60 15.06
CA VAL A 115 -21.39 -13.64 15.88
C VAL A 115 -20.23 -13.05 16.68
N ALA A 116 -19.39 -12.20 16.08
CA ALA A 116 -18.29 -11.53 16.79
C ALA A 116 -18.79 -10.62 17.93
N LEU A 117 -19.90 -9.91 17.73
CA LEU A 117 -20.54 -9.09 18.77
C LEU A 117 -21.17 -9.94 19.88
N ALA A 118 -21.80 -11.07 19.54
CA ALA A 118 -22.36 -12.00 20.52
C ALA A 118 -21.28 -12.62 21.40
N ILE A 119 -20.11 -12.95 20.84
CA ILE A 119 -18.96 -13.45 21.62
C ILE A 119 -18.46 -12.38 22.61
N GLN A 120 -18.48 -11.10 22.21
CA GLN A 120 -18.09 -9.97 23.05
C GLN A 120 -19.12 -9.58 24.12
N SER A 121 -20.33 -10.13 24.11
CA SER A 121 -21.33 -9.91 25.17
C SER A 121 -21.43 -11.07 26.17
N LEU A 122 -20.70 -12.18 25.96
CA LEU A 122 -20.67 -13.31 26.89
C LEU A 122 -20.02 -12.97 28.24
N PRO A 123 -20.42 -13.59 29.35
CA PRO A 123 -19.72 -13.43 30.63
C PRO A 123 -18.25 -13.87 30.54
N ALA A 124 -17.34 -13.18 31.25
CA ALA A 124 -15.89 -13.43 31.16
C ALA A 124 -15.48 -14.90 31.43
N LYS A 125 -16.25 -15.61 32.25
CA LYS A 125 -16.06 -17.04 32.56
C LYS A 125 -16.22 -17.93 31.33
N ASP A 126 -17.16 -17.59 30.44
CA ASP A 126 -17.47 -18.39 29.25
C ASP A 126 -16.51 -18.04 28.10
N ARG A 127 -16.08 -16.79 28.00
CA ARG A 127 -15.02 -16.37 27.05
C ARG A 127 -13.70 -17.07 27.33
N ALA A 128 -13.32 -17.23 28.60
CA ALA A 128 -12.09 -17.94 28.97
C ALA A 128 -12.12 -19.42 28.57
N SER A 129 -13.29 -20.04 28.58
CA SER A 129 -13.46 -21.43 28.15
C SER A 129 -13.40 -21.55 26.63
N LEU A 130 -14.01 -20.62 25.91
CA LEU A 130 -13.92 -20.55 24.45
C LEU A 130 -12.51 -20.21 23.96
N GLN A 131 -11.79 -19.32 24.65
CA GLN A 131 -10.42 -18.97 24.28
C GLN A 131 -9.50 -20.19 24.34
N LYS A 132 -9.65 -21.04 25.36
CA LYS A 132 -8.89 -22.29 25.45
C LYS A 132 -9.16 -23.23 24.27
N ILE A 133 -10.40 -23.26 23.78
CA ILE A 133 -10.78 -24.07 22.62
C ILE A 133 -10.17 -23.47 21.36
N VAL A 134 -10.24 -22.16 21.18
CA VAL A 134 -9.62 -21.45 20.05
C VAL A 134 -8.10 -21.63 20.04
N ASP A 135 -7.43 -21.51 21.18
CA ASP A 135 -5.98 -21.70 21.32
C ASP A 135 -5.59 -23.16 21.02
N ALA A 136 -6.38 -24.14 21.47
CA ALA A 136 -6.16 -25.55 21.18
C ALA A 136 -6.36 -25.88 19.69
N LEU A 137 -7.33 -25.23 19.04
CA LEU A 137 -7.55 -25.36 17.60
C LEU A 137 -6.44 -24.68 16.80
N ALA A 138 -5.97 -23.49 17.21
CA ALA A 138 -4.88 -22.79 16.55
C ALA A 138 -3.57 -23.61 16.59
N GLN A 139 -3.25 -24.21 17.74
CA GLN A 139 -2.10 -25.10 17.89
C GLN A 139 -2.19 -26.37 17.03
N SER A 140 -3.40 -26.76 16.62
CA SER A 140 -3.61 -27.91 15.74
C SER A 140 -3.48 -27.55 14.25
N VAL A 141 -3.63 -26.27 13.88
CA VAL A 141 -3.52 -25.80 12.47
C VAL A 141 -2.06 -25.67 12.01
N ASP A 142 -1.14 -25.32 12.91
CA ASP A 142 0.29 -25.20 12.58
C ASP A 142 1.02 -26.56 12.42
N GLY A 143 0.34 -27.69 12.73
CA GLY A 143 0.93 -29.02 12.78
C GLY A 143 0.89 -29.84 11.48
N HIS A 144 0.19 -29.37 10.43
CA HIS A 144 -0.03 -30.20 9.24
C HIS A 144 0.96 -29.99 8.08
N ASP A 145 1.88 -29.02 8.16
CA ASP A 145 2.76 -28.66 7.04
C ASP A 145 4.20 -29.26 7.12
N ARG A 146 4.43 -30.27 7.96
CA ARG A 146 5.74 -30.95 8.08
C ARG A 146 5.66 -32.47 8.10
N ALA A 147 4.85 -33.04 7.24
CA ALA A 147 4.94 -34.46 6.92
C ALA A 147 4.70 -34.68 5.43
N ASP A 148 5.78 -34.60 4.65
CA ASP A 148 6.11 -35.56 3.59
C ASP A 148 7.47 -35.17 2.98
N CYS A 149 8.53 -35.90 3.35
CA CYS A 149 9.14 -36.97 2.54
C CYS A 149 9.97 -36.39 1.39
N ARG A 150 11.27 -36.64 1.22
CA ARG A 150 12.23 -37.58 1.80
C ARG A 150 13.63 -37.11 1.40
#